data_AF-A0A0L7K3S6-F1
#
_entry.id   AF-A0A0L7K3S6-F1
#
_cell.length_a   1.000
_cell.length_b   1.000
_cell.length_c   1.000
_cell.angle_alpha   90.00
_cell.angle_beta   90.00
_cell.angle_gamma   90.00
#
_symmetry.space_group_name_H-M   'P 1'
#
loop_
_entity.id
_entity.type
_entity.pdbx_description
1 polymer ?
#
loop_
_entity_poly.entity_id
_entity_poly.type
_entity_poly.pdbx_seq_one_letter_code
_entity_poly.pdbx_strand_id
1 'polypeptide(L)'
;MMDLLISHRQEEKEKPESSVDFDLSGIWEDEPDDNIKILLNQQKCNYKALERAMTKIKIELISEKWELEVHLSTLKGKWDSIDKLHWKLENAVMGSNLNAEYSAKFENIENKYDDLRKQLNNKVWSNIHYQKSTTKIEIPELFGDYVQWIAFKDLFLETIHKNPTIS
;
A
#
# COMPACT_ATOMS: atom_id res chain seq x y z
N MET A 1 11.23 99.14 12.28
CA MET A 1 9.88 98.87 12.81
C MET A 1 9.17 98.05 11.75
N MET A 2 9.35 96.72 11.72
CA MET A 2 8.64 95.70 12.52
C MET A 2 7.11 95.79 12.43
N ASP A 3 6.51 94.61 12.29
CA ASP A 3 5.08 94.22 12.17
C ASP A 3 4.62 94.09 10.69
N LEU A 4 4.60 92.92 10.02
CA LEU A 4 4.46 91.50 10.39
C LEU A 4 3.02 91.07 10.77
N LEU A 5 2.11 90.95 9.79
CA LEU A 5 0.89 90.11 9.79
C LEU A 5 0.57 89.70 8.34
N ILE A 6 1.07 88.58 7.81
CA ILE A 6 0.58 87.20 7.92
C ILE A 6 -0.73 86.93 7.14
N SER A 7 -0.53 86.34 5.96
CA SER A 7 -1.18 85.14 5.41
C SER A 7 -2.68 85.16 5.03
N HIS A 8 -2.92 85.34 3.74
CA HIS A 8 -3.95 84.60 2.99
C HIS A 8 -3.58 83.11 2.92
N ARG A 9 -4.37 82.25 3.56
CA ARG A 9 -4.66 80.90 3.07
C ARG A 9 -5.88 80.35 3.82
N GLN A 10 -7.00 80.20 3.12
CA GLN A 10 -8.11 79.37 3.57
C GLN A 10 -7.59 77.93 3.66
N GLU A 11 -7.46 77.39 4.87
CA GLU A 11 -7.39 75.96 5.10
C GLU A 11 -8.82 75.43 5.15
N GLU A 12 -9.35 74.99 4.00
CA GLU A 12 -10.41 74.00 3.97
C GLU A 12 -9.82 72.69 4.47
N LYS A 13 -9.94 72.41 5.78
CA LYS A 13 -9.67 71.08 6.31
C LYS A 13 -10.91 70.23 6.12
N GLU A 14 -10.73 69.26 5.23
CA GLU A 14 -11.63 68.19 4.82
C GLU A 14 -12.37 67.56 6.00
N LYS A 15 -13.64 67.22 5.76
CA LYS A 15 -14.44 66.34 6.61
C LYS A 15 -13.62 65.07 6.93
N PRO A 16 -13.70 64.51 8.14
CA PRO A 16 -13.21 63.16 8.36
C PRO A 16 -14.11 62.24 7.52
N GLU A 17 -13.57 61.69 6.44
CA GLU A 17 -14.13 60.51 5.80
C GLU A 17 -14.18 59.44 6.89
N SER A 18 -15.38 58.99 7.24
CA SER A 18 -15.55 57.86 8.12
C SER A 18 -14.88 56.66 7.46
N SER A 19 -13.67 56.31 7.87
CA SER A 19 -13.08 55.03 7.48
C SER A 19 -13.94 53.96 8.14
N VAL A 20 -14.81 53.37 7.33
CA VAL A 20 -15.51 52.16 7.72
C VAL A 20 -14.45 51.08 7.66
N ASP A 21 -13.82 50.81 8.80
CA ASP A 21 -12.97 49.64 8.98
C ASP A 21 -13.89 48.42 8.85
N PHE A 22 -13.89 47.83 7.66
CA PHE A 22 -14.57 46.57 7.41
C PHE A 22 -13.76 45.50 8.12
N ASP A 23 -14.27 45.03 9.26
CA ASP A 23 -13.67 43.92 9.99
C ASP A 23 -13.83 42.64 9.15
N LEU A 24 -12.81 42.35 8.33
CA LEU A 24 -12.70 41.14 7.52
C LEU A 24 -12.11 39.97 8.32
N SER A 25 -11.91 40.11 9.63
CA SER A 25 -11.37 39.01 10.46
C SER A 25 -12.26 37.77 10.48
N GLY A 26 -13.52 37.90 10.05
CA GLY A 26 -14.48 36.79 9.92
C GLY A 26 -14.63 36.16 8.52
N ILE A 27 -13.89 36.60 7.49
CA ILE A 27 -14.17 36.15 6.10
C ILE A 27 -13.23 35.04 5.59
N TRP A 28 -12.13 34.71 6.26
CA TRP A 28 -11.23 33.66 5.73
C TRP A 28 -10.58 32.79 6.81
N GLU A 29 -11.39 32.04 7.54
CA GLU A 29 -10.97 30.69 7.92
C GLU A 29 -11.99 29.73 7.30
N ASP A 30 -11.74 29.35 6.04
CA ASP A 30 -12.46 28.25 5.40
C ASP A 30 -12.21 26.98 6.23
N GLU A 31 -13.08 26.74 7.20
CA GLU A 31 -13.19 25.43 7.84
C GLU A 31 -13.28 24.38 6.73
N PRO A 32 -12.45 23.33 6.77
CA PRO A 32 -12.45 22.35 5.69
C PRO A 32 -13.85 21.77 5.58
N ASP A 33 -14.43 21.87 4.38
CA ASP A 33 -15.75 21.35 4.02
C ASP A 33 -15.99 20.02 4.74
N ASP A 34 -17.14 19.87 5.42
CA ASP A 34 -17.42 18.71 6.27
C ASP A 34 -17.21 17.38 5.53
N ASN A 35 -17.39 17.40 4.20
CA ASN A 35 -17.06 16.29 3.31
C ASN A 35 -15.56 15.93 3.28
N ILE A 36 -14.67 16.91 3.27
CA ILE A 36 -13.20 16.72 3.32
C ILE A 36 -12.81 16.10 4.66
N LYS A 37 -13.39 16.57 5.78
CA LYS A 37 -13.16 15.97 7.11
C LYS A 37 -13.57 14.48 7.14
N ILE A 38 -14.70 14.14 6.51
CA ILE A 38 -15.17 12.74 6.39
C ILE A 38 -14.17 11.91 5.57
N LEU A 39 -13.73 12.40 4.41
CA LEU A 39 -12.78 11.71 3.55
C LEU A 39 -11.41 11.52 4.25
N LEU A 40 -10.92 12.53 4.98
CA LEU A 40 -9.69 12.43 5.75
C LEU A 40 -9.79 11.37 6.85
N ASN A 41 -10.92 11.29 7.56
CA ASN A 41 -11.14 10.26 8.57
C ASN A 41 -11.24 8.87 7.94
N GLN A 42 -11.89 8.74 6.79
CA GLN A 42 -11.92 7.49 6.04
C GLN A 42 -10.52 7.04 5.62
N GLN A 43 -9.67 7.98 5.18
CA GLN A 43 -8.29 7.66 4.81
C GLN A 43 -7.46 7.23 6.02
N LYS A 44 -7.62 7.87 7.18
CA LYS A 44 -6.98 7.42 8.43
C LYS A 44 -7.35 5.99 8.78
N CYS A 45 -8.61 5.60 8.59
CA CYS A 45 -9.06 4.23 8.79
C CYS A 45 -8.42 3.26 7.78
N ASN A 46 -8.30 3.67 6.51
CA ASN A 46 -7.64 2.88 5.48
C ASN A 46 -6.15 2.64 5.80
N TYR A 47 -5.43 3.68 6.24
CA TYR A 47 -4.03 3.55 6.69
C TYR A 47 -3.89 2.55 7.83
N LYS A 48 -4.72 2.65 8.87
CA LYS A 48 -4.73 1.69 9.99
C LYS A 48 -5.03 0.27 9.53
N ALA A 49 -5.95 0.10 8.58
CA ALA A 49 -6.28 -1.21 8.03
C ALA A 49 -5.11 -1.82 7.26
N LEU A 50 -4.36 -1.01 6.51
CA LEU A 50 -3.15 -1.43 5.82
C LEU A 50 -2.04 -1.78 6.81
N GLU A 51 -1.75 -0.94 7.79
CA GLU A 51 -0.73 -1.23 8.82
C GLU A 51 -1.07 -2.50 9.61
N ARG A 52 -2.36 -2.73 9.92
CA ARG A 52 -2.80 -3.99 10.53
C ARG A 52 -2.59 -5.20 9.62
N ALA A 53 -2.78 -5.06 8.32
CA ALA A 53 -2.48 -6.13 7.38
C ALA A 53 -0.96 -6.39 7.31
N MET A 54 -0.14 -5.34 7.28
CA MET A 54 1.33 -5.43 7.26
C MET A 54 1.87 -6.13 8.52
N THR A 55 1.41 -5.73 9.71
CA THR A 55 1.82 -6.37 10.98
C THR A 55 1.44 -7.84 11.10
N LYS A 56 0.37 -8.28 10.41
CA LYS A 56 -0.01 -9.69 10.34
C LYS A 56 0.95 -10.51 9.46
N ILE A 57 1.61 -9.87 8.50
CA ILE A 57 2.49 -10.53 7.54
C ILE A 57 3.86 -10.74 8.19
N LYS A 58 4.12 -11.98 8.61
CA LYS A 58 5.45 -12.40 9.06
C LYS A 58 6.15 -13.08 7.90
N ILE A 59 6.84 -12.28 7.07
CA ILE A 59 7.46 -12.75 5.82
C ILE A 59 8.31 -13.99 6.06
N GLU A 60 9.09 -14.05 7.14
CA GLU A 60 9.99 -15.16 7.49
C GLU A 60 9.28 -16.51 7.60
N LEU A 61 8.06 -16.54 8.17
CA LEU A 61 7.32 -17.77 8.46
C LEU A 61 6.58 -18.34 7.24
N ILE A 62 6.44 -17.56 6.17
CA ILE A 62 5.67 -17.97 5.00
C ILE A 62 6.55 -18.89 4.12
N SER A 63 6.20 -20.16 4.03
CA SER A 63 6.90 -21.14 3.18
C SER A 63 6.19 -21.40 1.87
N GLU A 64 4.87 -21.26 1.83
CA GLU A 64 4.06 -21.66 0.69
C GLU A 64 3.82 -20.51 -0.29
N LYS A 65 3.90 -20.82 -1.58
CA LYS A 65 3.70 -19.83 -2.66
C LYS A 65 2.29 -19.21 -2.62
N TRP A 66 1.26 -20.03 -2.37
CA TRP A 66 -0.12 -19.56 -2.34
C TRP A 66 -0.37 -18.57 -1.19
N GLU A 67 0.28 -18.77 -0.04
CA GLU A 67 0.18 -17.85 1.11
C GLU A 67 0.77 -16.48 0.77
N LEU A 68 1.94 -16.45 0.10
CA LEU A 68 2.55 -15.21 -0.38
C LEU A 68 1.62 -14.46 -1.35
N GLU A 69 1.00 -15.18 -2.29
CA GLU A 69 0.05 -14.60 -3.25
C GLU A 69 -1.20 -14.04 -2.57
N VAL A 70 -1.75 -14.73 -1.57
CA VAL A 70 -2.89 -14.25 -0.77
C VAL A 70 -2.52 -12.98 -0.01
N HIS A 71 -1.34 -12.93 0.60
CA HIS A 71 -0.86 -11.74 1.32
C HIS A 71 -0.63 -10.56 0.36
N LEU A 72 -0.03 -10.79 -0.80
CA LEU A 72 0.14 -9.78 -1.85
C LEU A 72 -1.20 -9.24 -2.35
N SER A 73 -2.17 -10.13 -2.62
CA SER A 73 -3.51 -9.74 -3.06
C SER A 73 -4.23 -8.91 -1.98
N THR A 74 -4.09 -9.29 -0.71
CA THR A 74 -4.68 -8.55 0.41
C THR A 74 -4.08 -7.15 0.54
N LEU A 75 -2.75 -7.04 0.49
CA LEU A 75 -2.05 -5.76 0.52
C LEU A 75 -2.47 -4.87 -0.65
N LYS A 76 -2.51 -5.42 -1.87
CA LYS A 76 -2.94 -4.69 -3.07
C LYS A 76 -4.36 -4.15 -2.92
N GLY A 77 -5.32 -4.96 -2.47
CA GLY A 77 -6.70 -4.50 -2.30
C GLY A 77 -6.85 -3.38 -1.26
N LYS A 78 -6.04 -3.40 -0.18
CA LYS A 78 -6.00 -2.33 0.82
C LYS A 78 -5.34 -1.06 0.27
N TRP A 79 -4.25 -1.20 -0.49
CA TRP A 79 -3.59 -0.09 -1.16
C TRP A 79 -4.48 0.57 -2.22
N ASP A 80 -5.16 -0.20 -3.07
CA ASP A 80 -6.08 0.34 -4.08
C ASP A 80 -7.19 1.19 -3.46
N SER A 81 -7.62 0.87 -2.24
CA SER A 81 -8.62 1.65 -1.49
C SER A 81 -8.05 2.99 -0.98
N ILE A 82 -6.78 2.99 -0.59
CA ILE A 82 -6.02 4.18 -0.17
C ILE A 82 -5.78 5.10 -1.37
N ASP A 83 -5.28 4.55 -2.47
CA ASP A 83 -4.92 5.28 -3.69
C ASP A 83 -6.15 5.97 -4.31
N LYS A 84 -7.27 5.24 -4.46
CA LYS A 84 -8.53 5.82 -4.95
C LYS A 84 -9.03 7.01 -4.14
N LEU A 85 -8.81 6.97 -2.82
CA LEU A 85 -9.28 8.01 -1.92
C LEU A 85 -8.25 9.15 -1.79
N HIS A 86 -6.97 8.85 -2.02
CA HIS A 86 -5.91 9.83 -2.18
C HIS A 86 -6.19 10.77 -3.35
N TRP A 87 -6.49 10.25 -4.55
CA TRP A 87 -6.82 11.10 -5.70
C TRP A 87 -8.02 12.04 -5.47
N LYS A 88 -9.00 11.61 -4.66
CA LYS A 88 -10.14 12.44 -4.28
C LYS A 88 -9.76 13.54 -3.28
N LEU A 89 -8.88 13.22 -2.34
CA LEU A 89 -8.38 14.15 -1.34
C LEU A 89 -7.36 15.12 -1.92
N GLU A 90 -6.46 14.69 -2.81
CA GLU A 90 -5.47 15.52 -3.50
C GLU A 90 -6.14 16.73 -4.14
N ASN A 91 -7.25 16.50 -4.86
CA ASN A 91 -8.02 17.56 -5.51
C ASN A 91 -8.74 18.49 -4.52
N ALA A 92 -9.12 18.00 -3.34
CA ALA A 92 -9.90 18.76 -2.35
C ALA A 92 -9.02 19.48 -1.31
N VAL A 93 -7.82 18.99 -1.06
CA VAL A 93 -6.87 19.49 -0.07
C VAL A 93 -5.80 20.37 -0.73
N MET A 94 -5.72 20.38 -2.07
CA MET A 94 -4.84 21.24 -2.86
C MET A 94 -4.98 22.71 -2.45
N GLY A 95 -3.89 23.33 -1.97
CA GLY A 95 -3.87 24.74 -1.56
C GLY A 95 -4.16 25.01 -0.08
N SER A 96 -4.53 24.01 0.72
CA SER A 96 -4.73 24.16 2.17
C SER A 96 -3.46 23.82 2.98
N ASN A 97 -3.31 24.41 4.18
CA ASN A 97 -2.23 24.07 5.11
C ASN A 97 -2.25 22.57 5.55
N LEU A 98 -3.39 21.90 5.41
CA LEU A 98 -3.55 20.46 5.69
C LEU A 98 -2.82 19.56 4.68
N ASN A 99 -2.42 20.11 3.53
CA ASN A 99 -1.78 19.36 2.47
C ASN A 99 -0.42 18.78 2.86
N ALA A 100 0.40 19.55 3.59
CA ALA A 100 1.75 19.13 3.95
C ALA A 100 1.77 17.93 4.91
N GLU A 101 0.94 17.97 5.97
CA GLU A 101 0.86 16.87 6.94
C GLU A 101 0.25 15.61 6.33
N TYR A 102 -0.78 15.79 5.49
CA TYR A 102 -1.41 14.69 4.78
C TYR A 102 -0.44 14.00 3.82
N SER A 103 0.25 14.78 2.99
CA SER A 103 1.20 14.27 1.99
C SER A 103 2.34 13.50 2.64
N ALA A 104 2.92 14.03 3.73
CA ALA A 104 3.98 13.34 4.48
C ALA A 104 3.51 11.98 5.06
N LYS A 105 2.26 11.91 5.54
CA LYS A 105 1.68 10.63 6.02
C LYS A 105 1.44 9.66 4.87
N PHE A 106 0.94 10.14 3.74
CA PHE A 106 0.73 9.31 2.55
C PHE A 106 2.05 8.71 2.06
N GLU A 107 3.08 9.54 1.89
CA GLU A 107 4.42 9.12 1.45
C GLU A 107 5.04 8.08 2.39
N ASN A 108 4.90 8.26 3.71
CA ASN A 108 5.38 7.25 4.67
C ASN A 108 4.67 5.90 4.51
N ILE A 109 3.35 5.91 4.32
CA ILE A 109 2.57 4.67 4.13
C ILE A 109 2.89 4.03 2.78
N GLU A 110 3.07 4.82 1.73
CA GLU A 110 3.50 4.37 0.41
C GLU A 110 4.84 3.66 0.46
N ASN A 111 5.84 4.29 1.08
CA ASN A 111 7.17 3.71 1.24
C ASN A 111 7.13 2.38 2.00
N LYS A 112 6.35 2.29 3.09
CA LYS A 112 6.17 1.03 3.83
C LYS A 112 5.49 -0.05 2.99
N TYR A 113 4.49 0.32 2.19
CA TYR A 113 3.81 -0.59 1.28
C TYR A 113 4.75 -1.13 0.22
N ASP A 114 5.52 -0.25 -0.42
CA ASP A 114 6.44 -0.62 -1.48
C ASP A 114 7.59 -1.49 -0.98
N ASP A 115 8.13 -1.19 0.20
CA ASP A 115 9.15 -2.02 0.83
C ASP A 115 8.63 -3.43 1.10
N LEU A 116 7.47 -3.55 1.76
CA LEU A 116 6.88 -4.85 2.06
C LEU A 116 6.51 -5.63 0.79
N ARG A 117 5.99 -4.95 -0.23
CA ARG A 117 5.67 -5.53 -1.53
C ARG A 117 6.93 -6.07 -2.22
N LYS A 118 8.04 -5.33 -2.19
CA LYS A 118 9.33 -5.77 -2.74
C LYS A 118 9.84 -7.00 -1.99
N GLN A 119 9.80 -6.99 -0.66
CA GLN A 119 10.22 -8.12 0.16
C GLN A 119 9.40 -9.39 -0.15
N LEU A 120 8.06 -9.28 -0.22
CA LEU A 120 7.19 -10.39 -0.58
C LEU A 120 7.47 -10.93 -1.98
N ASN A 121 7.61 -10.05 -2.97
CA ASN A 121 7.94 -10.45 -4.33
C ASN A 121 9.28 -11.16 -4.40
N ASN A 122 10.32 -10.64 -3.75
CA ASN A 122 11.63 -11.29 -3.70
C ASN A 122 11.52 -12.71 -3.12
N LYS A 123 10.71 -12.90 -2.08
CA LYS A 123 10.47 -14.23 -1.50
C LYS A 123 9.72 -15.16 -2.45
N VAL A 124 8.74 -14.67 -3.20
CA VAL A 124 8.06 -15.44 -4.26
C VAL A 124 9.06 -15.91 -5.31
N TRP A 125 9.94 -15.03 -5.79
CA TRP A 125 10.98 -15.38 -6.76
C TRP A 125 11.93 -16.44 -6.20
N SER A 126 12.44 -16.27 -4.97
CA SER A 126 13.30 -17.26 -4.31
C SER A 126 12.62 -18.64 -4.20
N ASN A 127 11.33 -18.68 -3.88
CA ASN A 127 10.57 -19.93 -3.79
C ASN A 127 10.41 -20.59 -5.17
N ILE A 128 10.11 -19.81 -6.21
CA ILE A 128 10.04 -20.30 -7.59
C ILE A 128 11.40 -20.88 -8.03
N HIS A 129 12.51 -20.22 -7.67
CA HIS A 129 13.84 -20.75 -7.95
C HIS A 129 14.08 -22.08 -7.24
N TYR A 130 13.74 -22.19 -5.96
CA TYR A 130 13.85 -23.45 -5.20
C TYR A 130 13.00 -24.57 -5.81
N GLN A 131 11.74 -24.29 -6.18
CA GLN A 131 10.86 -25.26 -6.83
C GLN A 131 11.36 -25.71 -8.21
N LYS A 132 12.03 -24.83 -8.96
CA LYS A 132 12.63 -25.16 -10.26
C LYS A 132 13.94 -25.93 -10.13
N SER A 133 14.75 -25.63 -9.11
CA SER A 133 16.04 -26.30 -8.87
C SER A 133 15.89 -27.65 -8.18
N THR A 134 14.77 -27.88 -7.47
CA THR A 134 14.45 -29.18 -6.89
C THR A 134 14.05 -30.12 -8.02
N THR A 135 14.89 -31.10 -8.31
CA THR A 135 14.57 -32.20 -9.23
C THR A 135 13.25 -32.83 -8.80
N LYS A 136 12.22 -32.71 -9.65
CA LYS A 136 10.98 -33.45 -9.47
C LYS A 136 11.33 -34.94 -9.57
N ILE A 137 11.08 -35.69 -8.50
CA ILE A 137 11.13 -37.15 -8.57
C ILE A 137 9.94 -37.55 -9.44
N GLU A 138 10.18 -37.84 -10.71
CA GLU A 138 9.18 -38.47 -11.55
C GLU A 138 8.98 -39.88 -11.01
N ILE A 139 7.83 -40.11 -10.36
CA ILE A 139 7.39 -41.47 -10.04
C ILE A 139 7.06 -42.10 -11.38
N PRO A 140 7.75 -43.18 -11.79
CA PRO A 140 7.45 -43.83 -13.06
C PRO A 140 5.98 -44.23 -13.10
N GLU A 141 5.27 -43.85 -14.17
CA GLU A 141 3.94 -44.40 -14.43
C GLU A 141 4.14 -45.88 -14.77
N LEU A 142 3.81 -46.76 -13.81
CA LEU A 142 3.89 -48.19 -14.00
C LEU A 142 2.68 -48.63 -14.84
N PHE A 143 2.88 -48.73 -16.15
CA PHE A 143 1.92 -49.32 -17.05
C PHE A 143 2.01 -50.85 -16.97
N GLY A 144 0.90 -51.49 -16.60
CA GLY A 144 0.80 -52.94 -16.59
C GLY A 144 -0.56 -53.39 -16.07
N ASP A 145 -1.05 -54.50 -16.60
CA ASP A 145 -2.22 -55.18 -16.04
C ASP A 145 -1.83 -55.79 -14.69
N TYR A 146 -2.63 -55.54 -13.64
CA TYR A 146 -2.39 -56.07 -12.30
C TYR A 146 -2.30 -57.60 -12.28
N VAL A 147 -2.93 -58.27 -13.25
CA VAL A 147 -2.85 -59.72 -13.44
C VAL A 147 -1.44 -60.16 -13.85
N GLN A 148 -0.74 -59.35 -14.65
CA GLN A 148 0.62 -59.63 -15.12
C GLN A 148 1.67 -59.41 -14.03
N TRP A 149 1.37 -58.63 -12.99
CA TRP A 149 2.30 -58.38 -11.89
C TRP A 149 2.49 -59.60 -10.98
N ILE A 150 1.45 -60.43 -10.84
CA ILE A 150 1.55 -61.71 -10.14
C ILE A 150 2.46 -62.65 -10.94
N ALA A 151 2.23 -62.76 -12.26
CA ALA A 151 3.07 -63.56 -13.14
C ALA A 151 4.53 -63.07 -13.16
N PHE A 152 4.77 -61.76 -13.15
CA PHE A 152 6.10 -61.17 -13.04
C PHE A 152 6.76 -61.54 -11.70
N LYS A 153 6.04 -61.42 -10.58
CA LYS A 153 6.55 -61.77 -9.25
C LYS A 153 6.93 -63.25 -9.17
N ASP A 154 6.08 -64.13 -9.69
CA ASP A 154 6.32 -65.56 -9.68
C ASP A 154 7.51 -65.93 -10.57
N LEU A 155 7.59 -65.36 -11.77
CA LEU A 155 8.74 -65.55 -12.67
C LEU A 155 10.04 -65.03 -12.05
N PHE A 156 10.02 -63.87 -11.39
CA PHE A 156 11.19 -63.29 -10.72
C PHE A 156 11.66 -64.16 -9.55
N LEU A 157 10.75 -64.62 -8.70
CA LEU A 157 11.08 -65.51 -7.58
C LEU A 157 11.66 -66.85 -8.07
N GLU A 158 11.06 -67.47 -9.08
CA GLU A 158 11.59 -68.71 -9.64
C GLU A 158 12.96 -68.52 -10.31
N THR A 159 13.13 -67.43 -11.06
CA THR A 159 14.35 -67.21 -11.86
C THR A 159 15.53 -66.67 -11.05
N ILE A 160 15.28 -65.87 -10.00
CA ILE A 160 16.34 -65.23 -9.20
C ILE A 160 16.56 -65.93 -7.87
N HIS A 161 15.49 -66.27 -7.14
CA HIS A 161 15.61 -66.81 -5.79
C HIS A 161 15.66 -68.34 -5.73
N LYS A 162 15.09 -69.02 -6.73
CA LYS A 162 15.06 -70.49 -6.79
C LYS A 162 15.92 -71.09 -7.89
N ASN A 163 16.65 -70.27 -8.64
CA ASN A 163 17.55 -70.77 -9.67
C ASN A 163 18.94 -71.06 -9.07
N PRO A 164 19.36 -72.33 -8.97
CA PRO A 164 20.66 -72.72 -8.39
C PRO A 164 21.86 -72.34 -9.27
N THR A 165 21.67 -71.78 -10.47
CA THR A 165 22.76 -71.28 -11.30
C THR A 165 23.08 -69.80 -11.09
N ILE A 166 22.19 -69.05 -10.44
CA ILE A 166 22.35 -67.60 -10.15
C ILE A 166 22.58 -67.35 -8.65
N SER A 167 22.17 -68.28 -7.77
CA SER A 167 22.40 -68.21 -6.33
C SER A 167 23.77 -68.72 -5.90
#